data_AF-A0A1B6MEV0-F1
#
_entry.id   AF-A0A1B6MEV0-F1
#
_cell.length_a   1.000
_cell.length_b   1.000
_cell.length_c   1.000
_cell.angle_alpha   90.00
_cell.angle_beta   90.00
_cell.angle_gamma   90.00
#
_symmetry.space_group_name_H-M   'P 1'
#
loop_
_entity.id
_entity.type
_entity.pdbx_description
1 polymer ?
#
loop_
_entity_poly.entity_id
_entity_poly.type
_entity_poly.pdbx_seq_one_letter_code
_entity_poly.pdbx_strand_id
1 'polypeptide(L)'
;DLMTKAASRVFEELHDICFAFGHSDEYSFVFRKNTLLFNRRQDKLLTLVNSKFSSAYVFHWQEFFGTTELKYPPAFDGRVVMYPTDSNLRDYLSWRQADAHINNLYNTVFWALVLRKNMTTKEAEERLKGTLSSEKNEILFSEFNINYNNEPEQFKKGTSLVRKLIKQPGRKLELFAVPLHCDIISDKFWEENPEILDCKAAEKFQNLDNIPVLSITARKFVD
;
A
#
# COMPACT_ATOMS: atom_id res chain seq x y z
N ASP A 1 -6.16 -0.95 -6.28
CA ASP A 1 -5.65 -2.20 -6.88
C ASP A 1 -4.55 -2.05 -7.92
N LEU A 2 -4.71 -1.23 -8.98
CA LEU A 2 -3.62 -1.03 -9.96
C LEU A 2 -2.31 -0.56 -9.31
N MET A 3 -2.37 0.38 -8.37
CA MET A 3 -1.19 0.83 -7.60
C MET A 3 -0.51 -0.33 -6.86
N THR A 4 -1.29 -1.19 -6.20
CA THR A 4 -0.79 -2.39 -5.53
C THR A 4 -0.19 -3.38 -6.52
N LYS A 5 -0.77 -3.53 -7.71
CA LYS A 5 -0.21 -4.37 -8.78
C LYS A 5 1.14 -3.82 -9.25
N ALA A 6 1.24 -2.51 -9.50
CA ALA A 6 2.49 -1.87 -9.87
C ALA A 6 3.55 -2.03 -8.77
N ALA A 7 3.17 -1.80 -7.51
CA ALA A 7 4.03 -2.03 -6.35
C ALA A 7 4.50 -3.49 -6.26
N SER A 8 3.61 -4.45 -6.49
CA SER A 8 3.95 -5.87 -6.47
C SER A 8 5.01 -6.21 -7.50
N ARG A 9 5.01 -5.58 -8.69
CA ARG A 9 6.07 -5.80 -9.70
C ARG A 9 7.42 -5.25 -9.27
N VAL A 10 7.45 -4.07 -8.64
CA VAL A 10 8.68 -3.53 -8.04
C VAL A 10 9.18 -4.46 -6.93
N PHE A 11 8.27 -4.89 -6.07
CA PHE A 11 8.54 -5.82 -4.98
C PHE A 11 9.03 -7.17 -5.50
N GLU A 12 8.50 -7.69 -6.60
CA GLU A 12 8.94 -8.94 -7.22
C GLU A 12 10.38 -8.88 -7.73
N GLU A 13 10.74 -7.82 -8.43
CA GLU A 13 12.03 -7.70 -9.12
C GLU A 13 13.16 -7.26 -8.17
N LEU A 14 12.86 -6.47 -7.14
CA LEU A 14 13.84 -5.94 -6.20
C LEU A 14 13.77 -6.69 -4.87
N HIS A 15 14.43 -7.85 -4.80
CA HIS A 15 14.41 -8.76 -3.65
C HIS A 15 14.89 -8.14 -2.32
N ASP A 16 15.72 -7.09 -2.38
CA ASP A 16 16.21 -6.36 -1.21
C ASP A 16 15.14 -5.49 -0.54
N ILE A 17 13.99 -5.27 -1.20
CA ILE A 17 12.82 -4.64 -0.56
C ILE A 17 12.16 -5.69 0.33
N CYS A 18 12.06 -5.41 1.63
CA CYS A 18 11.43 -6.32 2.61
C CYS A 18 9.97 -5.98 2.91
N PHE A 19 9.57 -4.73 2.70
CA PHE A 19 8.21 -4.27 2.97
C PHE A 19 7.83 -3.12 2.03
N ALA A 20 6.56 -3.01 1.68
CA ALA A 20 6.05 -1.85 0.99
C ALA A 20 4.66 -1.47 1.53
N PHE A 21 4.33 -0.19 1.56
CA PHE A 21 3.04 0.30 2.04
C PHE A 21 2.51 1.35 1.07
N GLY A 22 1.23 1.29 0.71
CA GLY A 22 0.61 2.27 -0.16
C GLY A 22 -0.80 2.65 0.23
N HIS A 23 -1.15 3.91 0.00
CA HIS A 23 -2.50 4.44 0.11
C HIS A 23 -2.67 5.59 -0.89
N SER A 24 -3.91 5.86 -1.32
CA SER A 24 -4.18 6.88 -2.34
C SER A 24 -3.32 6.67 -3.60
N ASP A 25 -2.47 7.65 -3.91
CA ASP A 25 -1.57 7.77 -5.03
C ASP A 25 -0.08 7.60 -4.64
N GLU A 26 0.21 7.19 -3.41
CA GLU A 26 1.58 6.97 -2.92
C GLU A 26 1.92 5.51 -2.58
N TYR A 27 3.20 5.17 -2.68
CA TYR A 27 3.76 3.89 -2.24
C TYR A 27 5.17 4.07 -1.67
N SER A 28 5.39 3.55 -0.46
CA SER A 28 6.68 3.50 0.22
C SER A 28 7.30 2.11 0.07
N PHE A 29 8.59 2.04 -0.26
CA PHE A 29 9.34 0.80 -0.36
C PHE A 29 10.49 0.79 0.64
N VAL A 30 10.55 -0.24 1.48
CA VAL A 30 11.57 -0.40 2.52
C VAL A 30 12.62 -1.38 2.04
N PHE A 31 13.82 -0.89 1.80
CA PHE A 31 15.00 -1.71 1.56
C PHE A 31 15.59 -2.21 2.88
N ARG A 32 16.07 -3.45 2.89
CA ARG A 32 16.78 -3.99 4.07
C ARG A 32 18.00 -3.13 4.39
N LYS A 33 18.26 -2.91 5.69
CA LYS A 33 19.38 -2.09 6.15
C LYS A 33 20.75 -2.57 5.65
N ASN A 34 20.91 -3.88 5.44
CA ASN A 34 22.12 -4.51 4.90
C ASN A 34 22.20 -4.59 3.37
N THR A 35 21.28 -3.94 2.63
CA THR A 35 21.31 -3.95 1.15
C THR A 35 22.66 -3.43 0.61
N LEU A 36 23.16 -4.13 -0.42
CA LEU A 36 24.33 -3.73 -1.21
C LEU A 36 23.93 -3.36 -2.65
N LEU A 37 22.63 -3.35 -2.95
CA LEU A 37 22.10 -3.12 -4.29
C LEU A 37 22.61 -1.79 -4.85
N PHE A 38 23.23 -1.85 -6.04
CA PHE A 38 23.89 -0.72 -6.72
C PHE A 38 24.85 0.09 -5.82
N ASN A 39 25.55 -0.56 -4.89
CA ASN A 39 26.42 0.11 -3.91
C ASN A 39 25.68 1.22 -3.15
N ARG A 40 24.38 1.04 -2.90
CA ARG A 40 23.50 1.98 -2.18
C ARG A 40 23.44 3.37 -2.81
N ARG A 41 23.69 3.47 -4.12
CA ARG A 41 23.58 4.73 -4.86
C ARG A 41 22.13 5.19 -4.89
N GLN A 42 21.85 6.29 -4.19
CA GLN A 42 20.52 6.87 -4.05
C GLN A 42 19.80 7.00 -5.41
N ASP A 43 20.45 7.60 -6.40
CA ASP A 43 19.84 7.83 -7.71
C ASP A 43 19.46 6.53 -8.42
N LYS A 44 20.25 5.46 -8.25
CA LYS A 44 19.97 4.15 -8.87
C LYS A 44 18.78 3.47 -8.22
N LEU A 45 18.70 3.49 -6.88
CA LEU A 45 17.57 2.95 -6.16
C LEU A 45 16.28 3.69 -6.51
N LEU A 46 16.34 5.03 -6.48
CA LEU A 46 15.20 5.89 -6.78
C LEU A 46 14.69 5.71 -8.21
N THR A 47 15.57 5.88 -9.20
CA THR A 47 15.17 5.81 -10.62
C THR A 47 14.71 4.41 -11.01
N LEU A 48 15.27 3.36 -10.42
CA LEU A 48 14.83 1.99 -10.70
C LEU A 48 13.44 1.72 -10.13
N VAL A 49 13.19 2.06 -8.85
CA VAL A 49 11.85 1.93 -8.25
C VAL A 49 10.84 2.73 -9.07
N ASN A 50 11.12 4.00 -9.35
CA ASN A 50 10.19 4.88 -10.04
C ASN A 50 9.89 4.43 -11.48
N SER A 51 10.92 4.11 -12.27
CA SER A 51 10.72 3.64 -13.65
C SER A 51 9.96 2.32 -13.71
N LYS A 52 10.22 1.39 -12.78
CA LYS A 52 9.50 0.12 -12.70
C LYS A 52 8.07 0.29 -12.25
N PHE A 53 7.82 1.14 -11.25
CA PHE A 53 6.47 1.44 -10.81
C PHE A 53 5.65 2.08 -11.93
N SER A 54 6.19 3.12 -12.57
CA SER A 54 5.55 3.84 -13.67
C SER A 54 5.23 2.94 -14.86
N SER A 55 6.21 2.11 -15.28
CA SER A 55 6.00 1.16 -16.38
C SER A 55 5.00 0.07 -16.04
N ALA A 56 5.04 -0.47 -14.81
CA ALA A 56 4.07 -1.47 -14.36
C ALA A 56 2.65 -0.89 -14.26
N TYR A 57 2.51 0.37 -13.86
CA TYR A 57 1.21 1.06 -13.83
C TYR A 57 0.58 1.14 -15.22
N VAL A 58 1.34 1.59 -16.22
CA VAL A 58 0.85 1.66 -17.61
C VAL A 58 0.60 0.27 -18.19
N PHE A 59 1.52 -0.68 -17.94
CA PHE A 59 1.45 -2.03 -18.46
C PHE A 59 0.20 -2.78 -17.96
N HIS A 60 -0.13 -2.63 -16.68
CA HIS A 60 -1.27 -3.31 -16.06
C HIS A 60 -2.58 -2.50 -16.13
N TRP A 61 -2.59 -1.30 -16.73
CA TRP A 61 -3.77 -0.42 -16.75
C TRP A 61 -5.03 -1.13 -17.27
N GLN A 62 -4.93 -1.80 -18.42
CA GLN A 62 -6.06 -2.48 -19.05
C GLN A 62 -6.62 -3.63 -18.21
N GLU A 63 -5.82 -4.24 -17.32
CA GLU A 63 -6.28 -5.31 -16.42
C GLU A 63 -7.30 -4.80 -15.40
N PHE A 64 -7.23 -3.51 -15.02
CA PHE A 64 -8.10 -2.92 -14.00
C PHE A 64 -9.16 -1.97 -14.57
N PHE A 65 -8.86 -1.32 -15.70
CA PHE A 65 -9.72 -0.30 -16.29
C PHE A 65 -10.40 -0.74 -17.59
N GLY A 66 -10.16 -1.97 -18.03
CA GLY A 66 -10.80 -2.60 -19.18
C GLY A 66 -10.60 -1.80 -20.45
N THR A 67 -11.70 -1.30 -21.03
CA THR A 67 -11.70 -0.49 -22.26
C THR A 67 -11.40 0.99 -22.05
N THR A 68 -11.27 1.45 -20.80
CA THR A 68 -10.94 2.85 -20.52
C THR A 68 -9.50 3.12 -20.92
N GLU A 69 -9.27 3.99 -21.91
CA GLU A 69 -7.92 4.30 -22.38
C GLU A 69 -7.20 5.29 -21.47
N LEU A 70 -5.86 5.13 -21.37
CA LEU A 70 -4.99 6.13 -20.78
C LEU A 70 -4.96 7.36 -21.68
N LYS A 71 -5.47 8.49 -21.18
CA LYS A 71 -5.46 9.77 -21.91
C LYS A 71 -4.07 10.41 -22.00
N TYR A 72 -3.22 10.14 -21.01
CA TYR A 72 -1.85 10.64 -20.94
C TYR A 72 -1.00 9.68 -20.10
N PRO A 73 0.34 9.65 -20.32
CA PRO A 73 1.23 8.84 -19.50
C PRO A 73 1.30 9.40 -18.07
N PRO A 74 1.00 8.59 -17.03
CA PRO A 74 1.16 9.00 -15.65
C PRO A 74 2.65 9.15 -15.31
N ALA A 75 2.94 10.03 -14.36
CA ALA A 75 4.27 10.24 -13.83
C ALA A 75 4.22 10.16 -12.30
N PHE A 76 5.26 9.60 -11.71
CA PHE A 76 5.42 9.52 -10.26
C PHE A 76 6.68 10.28 -9.87
N ASP A 77 6.57 11.08 -8.80
CA ASP A 77 7.75 11.59 -8.12
C ASP A 77 8.31 10.51 -7.18
N GLY A 78 9.45 10.80 -6.57
CA GLY A 78 9.99 9.88 -5.59
C GLY A 78 11.15 10.51 -4.83
N ARG A 79 11.36 10.01 -3.63
CA ARG A 79 12.46 10.43 -2.76
C ARG A 79 13.00 9.23 -2.00
N VAL A 80 14.25 9.35 -1.54
CA VAL A 80 14.88 8.37 -0.66
C VAL A 80 15.10 9.03 0.69
N VAL A 81 14.68 8.35 1.75
CA VAL A 81 14.84 8.79 3.14
C VAL A 81 15.54 7.68 3.91
N MET A 82 16.55 8.03 4.70
CA MET A 82 17.30 7.09 5.51
C MET A 82 16.81 7.14 6.96
N TYR A 83 16.39 5.98 7.49
CA TYR A 83 16.03 5.82 8.89
C TYR A 83 17.16 5.07 9.61
N PRO A 84 17.78 5.64 10.66
CA PRO A 84 18.95 5.05 11.31
C PRO A 84 18.60 3.88 12.22
N THR A 85 17.34 3.77 12.65
CA THR A 85 16.86 2.70 13.53
C THR A 85 15.55 2.12 13.04
N ASP A 86 15.26 0.88 13.45
CA ASP A 86 13.99 0.22 13.17
C ASP A 86 12.82 0.99 13.82
N SER A 87 13.03 1.67 14.96
CA SER A 87 12.03 2.55 15.59
C SER A 87 11.64 3.71 14.67
N ASN A 88 12.61 4.42 14.09
CA ASN A 88 12.31 5.55 13.22
C ASN A 88 11.58 5.12 11.94
N LEU A 89 11.89 3.92 11.42
CA LEU A 89 11.17 3.33 10.31
C LEU A 89 9.71 3.03 10.69
N ARG A 90 9.48 2.42 11.87
CA ARG A 90 8.13 2.14 12.38
C ARG A 90 7.32 3.42 12.59
N ASP A 91 7.95 4.48 13.11
CA ASP A 91 7.30 5.79 13.27
C ASP A 91 6.88 6.38 11.92
N TYR A 92 7.75 6.29 10.91
CA TYR A 92 7.42 6.73 9.56
C TYR A 92 6.22 5.98 8.98
N LEU A 93 6.23 4.64 9.06
CA LEU A 93 5.14 3.83 8.51
C LEU A 93 3.83 4.02 9.29
N SER A 94 3.92 4.19 10.61
CA SER A 94 2.78 4.54 11.46
C SER A 94 2.19 5.89 11.06
N TRP A 95 3.05 6.89 10.81
CA TRP A 95 2.62 8.20 10.33
C TRP A 95 1.91 8.10 8.97
N ARG A 96 2.44 7.31 8.02
CA ARG A 96 1.77 7.07 6.72
C ARG A 96 0.41 6.40 6.88
N GLN A 97 0.27 5.39 7.74
CA GLN A 97 -1.03 4.75 7.96
C GLN A 97 -2.02 5.65 8.70
N ALA A 98 -1.56 6.46 9.65
CA ALA A 98 -2.40 7.45 10.32
C ALA A 98 -2.92 8.52 9.34
N ASP A 99 -2.07 8.98 8.43
CA ASP A 99 -2.45 9.91 7.35
C ASP A 99 -3.50 9.30 6.43
N ALA A 100 -3.33 8.03 6.03
CA ALA A 100 -4.32 7.28 5.25
C ALA A 100 -5.69 7.25 5.95
N HIS A 101 -5.72 6.99 7.26
CA HIS A 101 -6.97 6.95 8.03
C HIS A 101 -7.66 8.32 8.09
N ILE A 102 -6.91 9.39 8.36
CA ILE A 102 -7.43 10.76 8.46
C ILE A 102 -8.00 11.21 7.10
N ASN A 103 -7.23 11.01 6.03
CA ASN A 103 -7.62 11.41 4.69
C ASN A 103 -8.82 10.60 4.18
N ASN A 104 -8.86 9.29 4.45
CA ASN A 104 -10.00 8.48 4.06
C ASN A 104 -11.28 8.92 4.79
N LEU A 105 -11.24 9.10 6.12
CA LEU A 105 -12.42 9.56 6.88
C LEU A 105 -12.93 10.92 6.37
N TYR A 106 -12.03 11.87 6.12
CA TYR A 106 -12.39 13.16 5.55
C TYR A 106 -13.03 13.01 4.17
N ASN A 107 -12.41 12.24 3.27
CA ASN A 107 -12.90 12.06 1.90
C ASN A 107 -14.25 11.33 1.87
N THR A 108 -14.46 10.32 2.72
CA THR A 108 -15.75 9.61 2.80
C THR A 108 -16.88 10.55 3.16
N VAL A 109 -16.71 11.39 4.20
CA VAL A 109 -17.75 12.35 4.59
C VAL A 109 -17.90 13.49 3.59
N PHE A 110 -16.80 14.00 3.04
CA PHE A 110 -16.81 15.05 2.02
C PHE A 110 -17.59 14.62 0.79
N TRP A 111 -17.30 13.46 0.22
CA TRP A 111 -18.01 12.97 -0.95
C TRP A 111 -19.43 12.51 -0.65
N ALA A 112 -19.74 12.05 0.56
CA ALA A 112 -21.12 11.83 0.97
C ALA A 112 -21.93 13.13 0.96
N LEU A 113 -21.38 14.23 1.48
CA LEU A 113 -22.01 15.56 1.44
C LEU A 113 -22.23 16.06 0.01
N VAL A 114 -21.21 15.94 -0.84
CA VAL A 114 -21.30 16.39 -2.25
C VAL A 114 -22.28 15.54 -3.05
N LEU A 115 -22.12 14.22 -3.03
CA LEU A 115 -22.85 13.31 -3.93
C LEU A 115 -24.26 12.95 -3.44
N ARG A 116 -24.48 12.90 -2.12
CA ARG A 116 -25.77 12.47 -1.55
C ARG A 116 -26.61 13.63 -1.02
N LYS A 117 -25.99 14.75 -0.63
CA LYS A 117 -26.70 15.98 -0.22
C LYS A 117 -26.66 17.10 -1.25
N ASN A 118 -26.06 16.87 -2.42
CA ASN A 118 -25.92 17.86 -3.49
C ASN A 118 -25.24 19.16 -3.02
N MET A 119 -24.38 19.09 -2.01
CA MET A 119 -23.56 20.24 -1.62
C MET A 119 -22.51 20.51 -2.68
N THR A 120 -22.17 21.78 -2.86
CA THR A 120 -20.96 22.14 -3.60
C THR A 120 -19.72 21.71 -2.83
N THR A 121 -18.60 21.53 -3.53
CA THR A 121 -17.31 21.19 -2.91
C THR A 121 -16.90 22.20 -1.85
N LYS A 122 -17.18 23.49 -2.07
CA LYS A 122 -16.91 24.58 -1.13
C LYS A 122 -17.78 24.51 0.14
N GLU A 123 -19.06 24.18 -0.01
CA GLU A 123 -19.97 24.03 1.14
C GLU A 123 -19.59 22.82 1.99
N ALA A 124 -19.23 21.70 1.34
CA ALA A 124 -18.76 20.50 2.04
C ALA A 124 -17.46 20.76 2.80
N GLU A 125 -16.50 21.48 2.18
CA GLU A 125 -15.25 21.87 2.84
C GLU A 125 -15.50 22.75 4.06
N GLU A 126 -16.31 23.81 3.93
CA GLU A 126 -16.61 24.71 5.03
C GLU A 126 -17.36 24.00 6.17
N ARG A 127 -18.26 23.06 5.85
CA ARG A 127 -18.96 22.24 6.85
C ARG A 127 -18.02 21.33 7.64
N LEU A 128 -16.98 20.81 7.00
CA LEU A 128 -16.02 19.89 7.64
C LEU A 128 -14.87 20.63 8.32
N LYS A 129 -14.72 21.93 8.08
CA LYS A 129 -13.67 22.75 8.65
C LYS A 129 -13.78 22.80 10.18
N GLY A 130 -12.68 22.53 10.86
CA GLY A 130 -12.61 22.52 12.33
C GLY A 130 -13.24 21.29 12.99
N THR A 131 -13.87 20.38 12.23
CA THR A 131 -14.48 19.18 12.81
C THR A 131 -13.41 18.16 13.25
N LEU A 132 -13.71 17.43 14.31
CA LEU A 132 -12.95 16.30 14.82
C LEU A 132 -13.35 14.99 14.12
N SER A 133 -12.58 13.93 14.34
CA SER A 133 -12.88 12.61 13.77
C SER A 133 -14.22 12.05 14.26
N SER A 134 -14.59 12.28 15.52
CA SER A 134 -15.88 11.84 16.08
C SER A 134 -17.07 12.50 15.37
N GLU A 135 -16.99 13.81 15.12
CA GLU A 135 -18.04 14.57 14.43
C GLU A 135 -18.20 14.10 12.98
N LYS A 136 -17.10 13.81 12.28
CA LYS A 136 -17.16 13.22 10.92
C LYS A 136 -17.86 11.85 10.92
N ASN A 137 -17.58 11.01 11.91
CA ASN A 137 -18.27 9.73 12.07
C ASN A 137 -19.75 9.92 12.37
N GLU A 138 -20.10 10.89 13.21
CA GLU A 138 -21.49 11.22 13.53
C GLU A 138 -22.26 11.73 12.30
N ILE A 139 -21.65 12.59 11.47
CA ILE A 139 -22.23 13.05 10.20
C ILE A 139 -22.49 11.85 9.28
N LEU A 140 -21.50 10.95 9.11
CA LEU A 140 -21.65 9.74 8.30
C LEU A 140 -22.81 8.86 8.78
N PHE A 141 -22.91 8.64 10.09
CA PHE A 141 -23.91 7.77 10.66
C PHE A 141 -25.31 8.40 10.64
N SER A 142 -25.46 9.61 11.16
CA SER A 142 -26.76 10.27 11.33
C SER A 142 -27.38 10.74 10.02
N GLU A 143 -26.58 11.25 9.09
CA GLU A 143 -27.10 11.87 7.86
C GLU A 143 -27.12 10.91 6.67
N PHE A 144 -26.27 9.89 6.67
CA PHE A 144 -26.09 8.97 5.55
C PHE A 144 -26.29 7.50 5.89
N ASN A 145 -26.51 7.17 7.17
CA ASN A 145 -26.57 5.79 7.66
C ASN A 145 -25.34 4.96 7.26
N ILE A 146 -24.17 5.61 7.24
CA ILE A 146 -22.87 5.00 6.93
C ILE A 146 -22.13 4.78 8.24
N ASN A 147 -21.81 3.52 8.56
CA ASN A 147 -20.88 3.20 9.62
C ASN A 147 -19.47 3.11 9.02
N TYR A 148 -18.61 4.09 9.29
CA TYR A 148 -17.24 4.13 8.76
C TYR A 148 -16.42 2.89 9.10
N ASN A 149 -16.69 2.22 10.22
CA ASN A 149 -15.99 0.98 10.57
C ASN A 149 -16.30 -0.17 9.62
N ASN A 150 -17.40 -0.10 8.86
CA ASN A 150 -17.76 -1.10 7.86
C ASN A 150 -17.20 -0.78 6.47
N GLU A 151 -16.52 0.37 6.28
CA GLU A 151 -15.81 0.66 5.04
C GLU A 151 -14.68 -0.38 4.82
N PRO A 152 -14.34 -0.70 3.56
CA PRO A 152 -13.28 -1.66 3.24
C PRO A 152 -11.97 -1.35 3.97
N GLU A 153 -11.34 -2.39 4.53
CA GLU A 153 -10.07 -2.24 5.26
C GLU A 153 -8.97 -1.60 4.40
N GLN A 154 -8.95 -1.90 3.09
CA GLN A 154 -8.02 -1.27 2.15
C GLN A 154 -8.11 0.26 2.18
N PHE A 155 -9.32 0.82 2.30
CA PHE A 155 -9.52 2.27 2.32
C PHE A 155 -9.14 2.87 3.67
N LYS A 156 -9.44 2.17 4.77
CA LYS A 156 -9.15 2.64 6.13
C LYS A 156 -7.69 2.49 6.55
N LYS A 157 -7.02 1.45 6.04
CA LYS A 157 -5.69 1.00 6.51
C LYS A 157 -4.62 1.03 5.42
N GLY A 158 -4.98 1.21 4.15
CA GLY A 158 -4.06 1.11 3.02
C GLY A 158 -3.72 -0.34 2.67
N THR A 159 -2.61 -0.52 1.93
CA THR A 159 -2.13 -1.84 1.52
C THR A 159 -0.67 -2.03 1.88
N SER A 160 -0.41 -2.98 2.77
CA SER A 160 0.92 -3.49 3.07
C SER A 160 1.27 -4.66 2.15
N LEU A 161 2.47 -4.69 1.60
CA LEU A 161 3.03 -5.82 0.87
C LEU A 161 4.14 -6.44 1.70
N VAL A 162 3.96 -7.72 2.05
CA VAL A 162 4.96 -8.52 2.77
C VAL A 162 5.39 -9.70 1.91
N ARG A 163 6.64 -10.15 2.09
CA ARG A 163 7.13 -11.39 1.46
C ARG A 163 6.82 -12.57 2.34
N LYS A 164 6.13 -13.56 1.79
CA LYS A 164 5.76 -14.77 2.52
C LYS A 164 6.07 -16.02 1.70
N LEU A 165 6.53 -17.08 2.37
CA LEU A 165 6.70 -18.39 1.74
C LEU A 165 5.37 -19.14 1.75
N ILE A 166 4.86 -19.46 0.57
CA ILE A 166 3.58 -20.14 0.39
C ILE A 166 3.82 -21.47 -0.31
N LYS A 167 3.20 -22.54 0.21
CA LYS A 167 3.16 -23.86 -0.43
C LYS A 167 1.86 -24.01 -1.20
N GLN A 168 1.90 -23.84 -2.52
CA GLN A 168 0.73 -24.13 -3.36
C GLN A 168 0.56 -25.65 -3.52
N PRO A 169 -0.68 -26.18 -3.64
CA PRO A 169 -0.92 -27.61 -3.90
C PRO A 169 -0.14 -28.09 -5.13
N GLY A 170 0.63 -29.16 -4.97
CA GLY A 170 1.44 -29.73 -6.06
C GLY A 170 2.69 -28.94 -6.46
N ARG A 171 3.03 -27.84 -5.78
CA ARG A 171 4.24 -27.02 -6.06
C ARG A 171 5.21 -26.99 -4.88
N LYS A 172 6.44 -26.54 -5.17
CA LYS A 172 7.45 -26.26 -4.15
C LYS A 172 7.06 -25.01 -3.37
N LEU A 173 7.71 -24.83 -2.22
CA LEU A 173 7.59 -23.61 -1.41
C LEU A 173 8.15 -22.45 -2.23
N GLU A 174 7.34 -21.43 -2.50
CA GLU A 174 7.73 -20.27 -3.31
C GLU A 174 7.44 -18.97 -2.52
N LEU A 175 8.19 -17.92 -2.83
CA LEU A 175 8.03 -16.62 -2.20
C LEU A 175 6.97 -15.82 -2.93
N PHE A 176 6.04 -15.22 -2.20
CA PHE A 176 4.96 -14.40 -2.74
C PHE A 176 4.89 -13.02 -2.11
N ALA A 177 4.38 -12.06 -2.86
CA ALA A 177 4.02 -10.73 -2.39
C ALA A 177 2.56 -10.81 -1.93
N VAL A 178 2.36 -10.68 -0.62
CA VAL A 178 1.03 -10.82 -0.01
C VAL A 178 0.52 -9.43 0.37
N PRO A 179 -0.58 -8.95 -0.24
CA PRO A 179 -1.25 -7.74 0.20
C PRO A 179 -2.00 -7.99 1.50
N LEU A 180 -1.78 -7.13 2.49
CA LEU A 180 -2.43 -7.12 3.79
C LEU A 180 -3.06 -5.75 4.02
N HIS A 181 -4.30 -5.74 4.52
CA HIS A 181 -5.06 -4.54 4.89
C HIS A 181 -5.28 -4.54 6.40
N CYS A 182 -4.20 -4.33 7.15
CA CYS A 182 -4.21 -4.43 8.61
C CYS A 182 -3.49 -3.26 9.26
N ASP A 183 -3.65 -3.14 10.58
CA ASP A 183 -2.95 -2.17 11.40
C ASP A 183 -1.45 -2.48 11.47
N ILE A 184 -0.60 -1.57 11.01
CA ILE A 184 0.88 -1.69 11.09
C ILE A 184 1.47 -0.79 12.18
N ILE A 185 0.62 -0.07 12.92
CA ILE A 185 1.02 0.81 14.02
C ILE A 185 1.32 -0.05 15.26
N SER A 186 0.43 -0.97 15.61
CA SER A 186 0.58 -1.85 16.77
C SER A 186 1.75 -2.83 16.64
N ASP A 187 2.33 -3.21 17.78
CA ASP A 187 3.43 -4.19 17.86
C ASP A 187 3.05 -5.55 17.27
N LYS A 188 1.77 -5.94 17.36
CA LYS A 188 1.24 -7.19 16.84
C LYS A 188 1.67 -7.46 15.40
N PHE A 189 1.59 -6.47 14.51
CA PHE A 189 1.99 -6.65 13.12
C PHE A 189 3.47 -7.00 12.98
N TRP A 190 4.33 -6.34 13.76
CA TRP A 190 5.78 -6.53 13.70
C TRP A 190 6.20 -7.85 14.33
N GLU A 191 5.50 -8.28 15.38
CA GLU A 191 5.67 -9.60 16.00
C GLU A 191 5.24 -10.75 15.08
N GLU A 192 4.18 -10.56 14.28
CA GLU A 192 3.71 -11.53 13.28
C GLU A 192 4.52 -11.51 11.97
N ASN A 193 5.40 -10.51 11.78
CA ASN A 193 6.21 -10.34 10.57
C ASN A 193 7.66 -9.97 10.90
N PRO A 194 8.38 -10.76 11.73
CA PRO A 194 9.72 -10.42 12.19
C PRO A 194 10.75 -10.36 11.05
N GLU A 195 10.48 -11.01 9.91
CA GLU A 195 11.36 -10.99 8.74
C GLU A 195 11.56 -9.60 8.12
N ILE A 196 10.66 -8.64 8.41
CA ILE A 196 10.74 -7.29 7.88
C ILE A 196 11.93 -6.53 8.49
N LEU A 197 12.10 -6.62 9.82
CA LEU A 197 13.10 -5.84 10.57
C LEU A 197 14.39 -6.64 10.82
N ASP A 198 14.28 -7.94 11.09
CA ASP A 198 15.42 -8.77 11.51
C ASP A 198 16.30 -9.23 10.35
N CYS A 199 16.02 -8.82 9.11
CA CYS A 199 16.69 -9.31 7.90
C CYS A 199 16.68 -10.86 7.79
N LYS A 200 15.70 -11.51 8.42
CA LYS A 200 15.51 -12.97 8.42
C LYS A 200 14.91 -13.46 7.10
N ALA A 201 14.97 -14.78 6.90
CA ALA A 201 14.24 -15.43 5.80
C ALA A 201 12.72 -15.25 6.00
N ALA A 202 11.98 -15.14 4.89
CA ALA A 202 10.53 -14.98 4.94
C ALA A 202 9.86 -16.18 5.62
N GLU A 203 8.82 -15.92 6.42
CA GLU A 203 8.14 -16.97 7.16
C GLU A 203 7.12 -17.73 6.30
N LYS A 204 6.80 -18.96 6.71
CA LYS A 204 5.76 -19.77 6.07
C LYS A 204 4.40 -19.17 6.40
N PHE A 205 3.60 -18.92 5.38
CA PHE A 205 2.26 -18.37 5.54
C PHE A 205 1.22 -19.47 5.37
N GLN A 206 0.44 -19.71 6.43
CA GLN A 206 -0.51 -20.82 6.50
C GLN A 206 -1.95 -20.43 6.15
N ASN A 207 -2.28 -19.13 6.14
CA ASN A 207 -3.64 -18.67 5.94
C ASN A 207 -3.87 -18.23 4.47
N LEU A 208 -4.24 -19.18 3.62
CA LEU A 208 -4.52 -18.94 2.19
C LEU A 208 -5.98 -18.52 1.92
N ASP A 209 -6.85 -18.60 2.92
CA ASP A 209 -8.27 -18.36 2.73
C ASP A 209 -8.53 -16.85 2.59
N ASN A 210 -9.02 -16.44 1.42
CA ASN A 210 -9.49 -15.09 1.06
C ASN A 210 -8.45 -13.97 0.89
N ILE A 211 -7.14 -14.24 0.86
CA ILE A 211 -6.15 -13.20 0.52
C ILE A 211 -5.75 -13.31 -0.96
N PRO A 212 -5.95 -12.26 -1.78
CA PRO A 212 -5.50 -12.27 -3.17
C PRO A 212 -3.97 -12.34 -3.20
N VAL A 213 -3.42 -13.53 -3.41
CA VAL A 213 -1.98 -13.71 -3.61
C VAL A 213 -1.64 -13.15 -4.98
N LEU A 214 -0.90 -12.04 -5.02
CA LEU A 214 -0.33 -11.55 -6.27
C LEU A 214 0.82 -12.50 -6.63
N SER A 215 0.57 -13.36 -7.61
CA SER A 215 1.55 -14.34 -8.06
C SER A 215 2.83 -13.62 -8.49
N ILE A 216 3.89 -13.82 -7.69
CA ILE A 216 5.25 -13.56 -8.12
C ILE A 216 5.48 -14.55 -9.26
N THR A 217 5.47 -14.04 -10.47
CA THR A 217 5.76 -14.89 -11.62
C THR A 217 7.23 -15.28 -11.45
N ALA A 218 7.49 -16.53 -11.05
CA ALA A 218 8.83 -17.07 -11.11
C ALA A 218 9.30 -16.88 -12.55
N ARG A 219 10.23 -15.95 -12.78
CA ARG A 219 10.95 -15.90 -14.05
C ARG A 219 11.58 -17.28 -14.19
N LYS A 220 11.01 -18.12 -15.06
CA LYS A 220 11.85 -19.02 -15.83
C LYS A 220 12.80 -18.09 -16.57
N PHE A 221 14.06 -18.06 -16.13
CA PHE A 221 15.11 -17.58 -17.00
C PHE A 221 14.95 -18.39 -18.28
N VAL A 222 14.58 -17.71 -19.37
CA VAL A 222 14.73 -18.28 -20.70
C VAL A 222 16.23 -18.17 -20.96
N ASP A 223 16.84 -19.32 -21.17
CA ASP A 223 18.28 -19.51 -21.41
C ASP A 223 18.83 -18.58 -22.50
#